data_AF-A0A976LHG2-F1
#
_entry.id   AF-A0A976LHG2-F1
#
_cell.length_a   1.000
_cell.length_b   1.000
_cell.length_c   1.000
_cell.angle_alpha   90.00
_cell.angle_beta   90.00
_cell.angle_gamma   90.00
#
_symmetry.space_group_name_H-M   'P 1'
#
loop_
_entity.id
_entity.type
_entity.pdbx_description
1 polymer ?
#
loop_
_entity_poly.entity_id
_entity_poly.type
_entity_poly.pdbx_seq_one_letter_code
_entity_poly.pdbx_strand_id
1 'polypeptide(L)' 'MVFVHDFFERAARAQAKALGLPELKIFVYPQHKPGDYDAAEAAKGVQAAHDLPRLLETR' A
#
# COMPACT_ATOMS: atom_id res chain seq x y z
N MET A 1 -5.07 -6.88 -5.15
CA MET A 1 -4.32 -6.21 -4.08
C MET A 1 -4.33 -4.72 -4.39
N VAL A 2 -4.31 -3.86 -3.37
CA VAL A 2 -4.29 -2.40 -3.56
C VAL A 2 -3.27 -1.75 -2.63
N PHE A 3 -2.67 -0.67 -3.10
CA PHE A 3 -1.70 0.14 -2.38
C PHE A 3 -2.38 1.44 -1.97
N VAL A 4 -2.33 1.76 -0.69
CA VAL A 4 -3.13 2.86 -0.12
C VAL A 4 -2.26 3.62 0.86
N HIS A 5 -2.40 4.94 0.88
CA HIS A 5 -1.77 5.72 1.94
C HIS A 5 -2.46 5.48 3.29
N ASP A 6 -1.72 5.57 4.39
CA ASP A 6 -2.21 5.45 5.77
C ASP A 6 -3.46 6.30 6.04
N PHE A 7 -3.49 7.53 5.54
CA PHE A 7 -4.65 8.42 5.62
C PHE A 7 -5.94 7.80 5.06
N PHE A 8 -5.83 6.95 4.02
CA PHE A 8 -6.96 6.31 3.35
C PHE A 8 -7.19 4.85 3.74
N GLU A 9 -6.39 4.27 4.65
CA GLU A 9 -6.50 2.86 5.04
C GLU A 9 -7.93 2.49 5.46
N ARG A 10 -8.53 3.32 6.32
CA ARG A 10 -9.87 3.05 6.87
C ARG A 10 -10.94 3.05 5.77
N ALA A 11 -10.81 3.96 4.79
CA ALA A 11 -11.71 4.03 3.65
C ALA A 11 -11.55 2.82 2.74
N ALA A 12 -10.30 2.43 2.43
CA ALA A 12 -10.01 1.27 1.59
C ALA A 12 -10.53 -0.04 2.20
N ARG A 13 -10.37 -0.24 3.51
CA ARG A 13 -10.93 -1.41 4.22
C ARG A 13 -12.46 -1.45 4.18
N ALA A 14 -13.10 -0.30 4.40
CA ALA A 14 -14.56 -0.20 4.34
C ALA A 14 -15.08 -0.51 2.93
N GLN A 15 -14.41 -0.02 1.89
CA GLN A 15 -14.74 -0.31 0.50
C GLN A 15 -14.53 -1.77 0.14
N ALA A 16 -13.41 -2.38 0.55
CA ALA A 16 -13.16 -3.81 0.32
C ALA A 16 -14.29 -4.68 0.91
N LYS A 17 -14.74 -4.34 2.12
CA LYS A 17 -15.89 -5.01 2.75
C LYS A 17 -17.20 -4.78 1.98
N ALA A 18 -17.48 -3.55 1.57
CA ALA A 18 -18.70 -3.21 0.83
C ALA A 18 -18.77 -3.89 -0.56
N LEU A 19 -17.62 -4.11 -1.18
CA LEU A 19 -17.49 -4.82 -2.46
C LEU A 19 -17.53 -6.35 -2.33
N GLY A 20 -17.64 -6.89 -1.11
CA GLY A 20 -17.63 -8.33 -0.89
C GLY A 20 -16.24 -8.97 -1.06
N LEU A 21 -15.17 -8.19 -0.94
CA LEU A 21 -13.77 -8.63 -1.05
C LEU A 21 -13.00 -8.38 0.26
N PRO A 22 -13.43 -8.93 1.41
CA PRO A 22 -12.76 -8.70 2.70
C PRO A 22 -11.31 -9.22 2.74
N GLU A 23 -10.97 -10.20 1.91
CA GLU A 23 -9.63 -10.76 1.76
C GLU A 23 -8.71 -9.96 0.83
N LEU A 24 -9.19 -8.83 0.29
CA LEU A 24 -8.39 -7.96 -0.56
C LEU A 24 -7.14 -7.51 0.21
N LYS A 25 -5.96 -7.97 -0.24
CA LYS A 25 -4.68 -7.54 0.32
C LYS A 25 -4.50 -6.03 0.09
N ILE A 26 -4.58 -5.25 1.17
CA ILE A 26 -4.36 -3.80 1.22
C ILE A 26 -2.98 -3.57 1.84
N PHE A 27 -2.08 -2.99 1.08
CA PHE A 27 -0.77 -2.58 1.55
C PHE A 27 -0.80 -1.08 1.85
N VAL A 28 -0.44 -0.73 3.08
CA VAL A 28 -0.56 0.63 3.60
C VAL A 28 0.82 1.26 3.71
N TYR A 29 0.95 2.48 3.20
CA TYR A 29 2.21 3.24 3.22
C TYR A 29 1.99 4.65 3.76
N PRO A 30 2.92 5.19 4.56
CA PRO A 30 2.77 6.53 5.10
C PRO A 30 2.69 7.57 3.98
N GLN A 31 1.79 8.53 4.10
CA GLN A 31 1.77 9.71 3.23
C GLN A 31 2.71 10.77 3.80
N HIS A 32 3.89 10.93 3.19
CA HIS A 32 4.79 12.02 3.56
C HIS A 32 4.17 13.36 3.16
N LYS A 33 4.26 14.34 4.06
CA LYS A 33 3.98 15.73 3.71
C LYS A 33 5.10 16.25 2.81
N PRO A 34 4.83 17.21 1.91
CA PRO A 34 5.89 17.86 1.15
C PRO A 34 6.93 18.45 2.11
N GLY A 35 8.18 18.00 2.01
CA GLY A 35 9.29 18.38 2.90
C GLY A 35 9.70 17.33 3.94
N ASP A 36 8.91 16.28 4.11
CA ASP A 36 9.16 15.15 5.03
C ASP A 36 9.89 14.02 4.27
N TYR A 37 11.07 14.33 3.73
CA TYR A 37 11.89 13.34 3.02
C TYR A 37 12.80 12.63 4.01
N ASP A 38 12.25 11.70 4.79
CA ASP A 38 13.12 10.70 5.42
C ASP A 38 13.55 9.71 4.34
N ALA A 39 14.80 9.83 3.87
CA ALA A 39 15.34 9.06 2.74
C ALA A 39 15.23 7.54 2.94
N ALA A 40 15.19 7.11 4.21
CA ALA A 40 15.00 5.71 4.58
C ALA A 40 13.60 5.18 4.26
N GLU A 41 12.58 6.04 4.22
CA GLU A 41 11.18 5.64 4.02
C GLU A 41 10.78 5.66 2.55
N ALA A 42 11.31 6.62 1.78
CA ALA A 42 11.24 6.59 0.31
C ALA A 42 11.90 5.32 -0.28
N ALA A 43 13.00 4.86 0.31
CA ALA A 43 13.67 3.63 -0.10
C ALA A 43 12.79 2.37 0.10
N LYS A 44 11.95 2.33 1.15
CA LYS A 44 11.01 1.23 1.39
C LYS A 44 9.88 1.18 0.36
N GLY A 45 9.36 2.35 -0.04
CA GLY A 45 8.34 2.46 -1.09
C GLY A 45 8.86 1.98 -2.45
N VAL A 46 10.09 2.38 -2.81
CA VAL A 46 10.76 1.92 -4.04
C VAL A 46 11.02 0.41 -3.99
N GLN A 47 11.50 -0.11 -2.86
CA GLN A 47 11.75 -1.54 -2.68
C GLN A 47 10.46 -2.37 -2.82
N ALA A 48 9.36 -1.92 -2.20
CA ALA A 48 8.07 -2.60 -2.30
C ALA A 48 7.52 -2.60 -3.74
N ALA A 49 7.72 -1.53 -4.50
CA ALA A 49 7.38 -1.48 -5.93
C ALA A 49 8.25 -2.44 -6.76
N HIS A 50 9.52 -2.58 -6.39
CA HIS A 50 10.47 -3.47 -7.07
C HIS A 50 10.22 -4.95 -6.79
N ASP A 51 9.69 -5.29 -5.62
CA ASP A 51 9.35 -6.65 -5.22
C ASP A 51 7.96 -7.09 -5.70
N LEU A 52 7.13 -6.14 -6.15
CA LEU A 52 5.77 -6.38 -6.66
C LEU A 52 5.70 -7.42 -7.80
N PRO A 53 6.60 -7.41 -8.82
CA PRO A 53 6.57 -8.41 -9.89
C PRO A 53 6.79 -9.83 -9.36
N ARG A 54 7.73 -10.03 -8.43
CA ARG A 54 7.99 -11.35 -7.82
C ARG A 54 6.80 -11.86 -7.01
N LEU A 55 6.11 -10.98 -6.30
CA LEU A 55 4.91 -11.33 -5.53
C LEU A 55 3.71 -11.68 -6.41
N LEU A 56 3.70 -11.25 -7.68
CA LEU A 56 2.66 -11.57 -8.66
C LEU A 56 2.93 -12.91 -9.38
N GLU A 57 4.19 -13.36 -9.44
CA GLU A 57 4.61 -14.62 -10.06
C GLU A 57 4.33 -15.86 -9.20
N THR A 58 4.12 -15.71 -7.89
CA THR A 58 3.88 -16.85 -6.96
C THR A 58 2.40 -17.32 -6.94
N ARG A 59 1.68 -17.22 -8.06
CA ARG A 59 0.30 -17.71 -8.20
C ARG A 59 0.24 -19.09 -8.84
#